data_AF-A0A3B5B8D1-F1
#
_entry.id   AF-A0A3B5B8D1-F1
#
_cell.length_a   1.000
_cell.length_b   1.000
_cell.length_c   1.000
_cell.angle_alpha   90.00
_cell.angle_beta   90.00
_cell.angle_gamma   90.00
#
_symmetry.space_group_name_H-M   'P 1'
#
loop_
_entity.id
_entity.type
_entity.pdbx_description
1 polymer ?
#
loop_
_entity_poly.entity_id
_entity_poly.type
_entity_poly.pdbx_seq_one_letter_code
_entity_poly.pdbx_strand_id
1 'polypeptide(L)'
;QMATIRFGPPSSPCREASAAEQAEENEEKIKWDPDKLQQCPYDKNHQIRACRFPYHLIKCRKNHPKLARELKTCPYNARHLVHKHELAHHTETCENRMRVYTEDETDDYAAPFVWGVNTLPQLSPLTRPTNNLGPSFRAPNTLPWLD
;
A
#
# COMPACT_ATOMS: atom_id res chain seq x y z
N GLN A 1 31.36 24.34 -41.07
CA GLN A 1 31.92 24.90 -39.82
C GLN A 1 31.27 24.16 -38.68
N MET A 2 32.03 23.37 -37.93
CA MET A 2 31.52 22.42 -36.93
C MET A 2 32.03 22.84 -35.55
N ALA A 3 31.11 23.14 -34.65
CA ALA A 3 31.40 23.69 -33.33
C ALA A 3 31.77 22.55 -32.36
N THR A 4 33.01 22.53 -31.90
CA THR A 4 33.50 21.56 -30.91
C THR A 4 33.32 22.14 -29.51
N ILE A 5 32.43 21.54 -28.71
CA ILE A 5 32.23 21.94 -27.31
C ILE A 5 33.37 21.36 -26.47
N ARG A 6 34.11 22.22 -25.76
CA ARG A 6 35.12 21.81 -24.76
C ARG A 6 34.49 21.89 -23.37
N PHE A 7 34.51 20.78 -22.64
CA PHE A 7 34.21 20.76 -21.21
C PHE A 7 35.49 21.07 -20.43
N GLY A 8 35.48 22.14 -19.62
CA GLY A 8 36.56 22.49 -18.70
C GLY A 8 36.45 21.73 -17.37
N PRO A 9 37.57 21.51 -16.65
CA PRO A 9 37.55 20.81 -15.37
C PRO A 9 37.02 21.70 -14.23
N PRO A 10 36.29 21.15 -13.24
CA PRO A 10 35.92 21.92 -12.07
C PRO A 10 37.10 21.97 -11.09
N SER A 11 37.75 23.14 -10.98
CA SER A 11 38.65 23.44 -9.88
C SER A 11 37.95 24.36 -8.89
N SER A 12 37.54 23.82 -7.74
CA SER A 12 37.25 24.60 -6.53
C SER A 12 37.47 23.74 -5.30
N PRO A 13 38.61 23.88 -4.61
CA PRO A 13 38.81 23.37 -3.26
C PRO A 13 38.65 24.52 -2.26
N CYS A 14 37.73 24.38 -1.30
CA CYS A 14 37.69 25.04 0.02
C CYS A 14 36.33 24.68 0.65
N ARG A 15 36.18 24.28 1.91
CA ARG A 15 37.00 24.51 3.11
C ARG A 15 36.41 23.63 4.23
N GLU A 16 37.22 22.81 4.89
CA GLU A 16 36.85 22.21 6.18
C GLU A 16 37.01 23.24 7.29
N ALA A 17 35.98 23.41 8.12
CA ALA A 17 36.07 23.93 9.48
C ALA A 17 34.84 23.50 10.28
N SER A 18 35.10 22.77 11.36
CA SER A 18 34.15 22.30 12.37
C SER A 18 33.32 23.41 13.01
N ALA A 19 32.08 23.09 13.40
CA ALA A 19 31.55 23.14 14.76
C ALA A 19 30.03 23.36 14.78
N ALA A 20 29.39 22.79 15.81
CA ALA A 20 28.02 23.01 16.29
C ALA A 20 26.92 22.14 15.65
N GLU A 21 26.75 20.95 16.22
CA GLU A 21 25.52 20.50 16.87
C GLU A 21 24.24 21.28 16.51
N GLN A 22 23.41 20.62 15.69
CA GLN A 22 21.95 20.66 15.75
C GLN A 22 21.46 19.44 14.95
N ALA A 23 21.60 18.26 15.54
CA ALA A 23 21.13 17.00 14.99
C ALA A 23 20.28 16.27 16.03
N GLU A 24 19.39 16.99 16.69
CA GLU A 24 18.38 16.39 17.54
C GLU A 24 17.06 17.14 17.32
N GLU A 25 16.00 16.35 17.12
CA GLU A 25 14.59 16.70 16.99
C GLU A 25 14.01 16.78 15.56
N ASN A 26 12.94 15.98 15.36
CA ASN A 26 12.20 15.64 14.12
C ASN A 26 12.97 14.74 13.16
N GLU A 27 12.71 13.42 13.15
CA GLU A 27 12.53 12.57 11.92
C GLU A 27 12.12 11.11 12.28
N GLU A 28 11.16 10.85 13.18
CA GLU A 28 10.53 9.51 13.24
C GLU A 28 9.39 9.36 12.22
N LYS A 29 9.66 9.83 10.99
CA LYS A 29 8.84 9.44 9.85
C LYS A 29 9.30 8.04 9.50
N ILE A 30 8.55 7.01 9.91
CA ILE A 30 8.76 5.62 9.51
C ILE A 30 9.03 5.61 8.00
N LYS A 31 10.30 5.54 7.63
CA LYS A 31 10.74 5.62 6.24
C LYS A 31 10.51 4.25 5.66
N TRP A 32 9.28 4.01 5.22
CA TRP A 32 8.96 2.86 4.39
C TRP A 32 9.83 2.95 3.14
N ASP A 33 10.95 2.24 3.14
CA ASP A 33 11.86 2.17 2.00
C ASP A 33 11.31 1.15 0.98
N PRO A 34 10.81 1.60 -0.18
CA PRO A 34 10.24 0.72 -1.19
C PRO A 34 11.28 -0.20 -1.84
N ASP A 35 12.56 0.17 -1.82
CA ASP A 35 13.65 -0.59 -2.42
C ASP A 35 14.32 -1.55 -1.43
N LYS A 36 13.94 -1.52 -0.15
CA LYS A 36 14.40 -2.49 0.86
C LYS A 36 14.16 -3.91 0.38
N LEU A 37 15.21 -4.72 0.34
CA LEU A 37 15.13 -6.13 -0.03
C LEU A 37 14.55 -6.97 1.11
N GLN A 38 13.68 -7.90 0.75
CA GLN A 38 13.10 -8.91 1.64
C GLN A 38 13.30 -10.31 1.07
N GLN A 39 13.59 -11.25 1.94
CA GLN A 39 13.77 -12.65 1.57
C GLN A 39 12.42 -13.33 1.28
N CYS A 40 12.34 -14.14 0.24
CA CYS A 40 11.13 -14.90 -0.08
C CYS A 40 10.94 -16.09 0.88
N PRO A 41 9.72 -16.32 1.40
CA PRO A 41 9.43 -17.49 2.25
C PRO A 41 9.43 -18.83 1.51
N TYR A 42 9.23 -18.82 0.19
CA TYR A 42 9.26 -20.03 -0.64
C TYR A 42 10.67 -20.43 -1.05
N ASP A 43 11.60 -19.48 -1.11
CA ASP A 43 12.98 -19.71 -1.56
C ASP A 43 13.93 -18.70 -0.89
N LYS A 44 14.88 -19.23 -0.11
CA LYS A 44 15.86 -18.46 0.64
C LYS A 44 16.83 -17.70 -0.25
N ASN A 45 17.02 -18.12 -1.50
CA ASN A 45 17.92 -17.50 -2.46
C ASN A 45 17.31 -16.24 -3.11
N HIS A 46 16.01 -16.02 -2.98
CA HIS A 46 15.34 -14.84 -3.53
C HIS A 46 15.34 -13.67 -2.54
N GLN A 47 15.96 -12.56 -2.96
CA GLN A 47 15.83 -11.25 -2.31
C GLN A 47 15.08 -10.28 -3.23
N ILE A 48 13.95 -9.77 -2.76
CA ILE A 48 12.99 -9.02 -3.59
C ILE A 48 12.69 -7.70 -2.91
N ARG A 49 12.66 -6.61 -3.69
CA ARG A 49 12.29 -5.28 -3.18
C ARG A 49 10.88 -5.28 -2.60
N ALA A 50 10.68 -4.54 -1.50
CA ALA A 50 9.42 -4.45 -0.80
C ALA A 50 8.24 -4.09 -1.72
N CYS A 51 8.45 -3.16 -2.65
CA CYS A 51 7.42 -2.76 -3.62
C CYS A 51 6.99 -3.87 -4.59
N ARG A 52 7.85 -4.85 -4.88
CA ARG A 52 7.58 -5.99 -5.77
C ARG A 52 7.22 -7.27 -5.04
N PHE A 53 7.37 -7.30 -3.72
CA PHE A 53 7.21 -8.49 -2.91
C PHE A 53 5.83 -9.17 -3.07
N PRO A 54 4.69 -8.45 -3.03
CA PRO A 54 3.38 -9.09 -3.18
C PRO A 54 3.22 -9.81 -4.53
N TYR A 55 3.64 -9.16 -5.61
CA TYR A 55 3.62 -9.74 -6.95
C TYR A 55 4.55 -10.95 -7.07
N HIS A 56 5.72 -10.89 -6.43
CA HIS A 56 6.65 -12.02 -6.40
C HIS A 56 6.05 -13.23 -5.69
N LEU A 57 5.39 -13.05 -4.53
CA LEU A 57 4.78 -14.15 -3.79
C LEU A 57 3.77 -14.92 -4.65
N ILE A 58 2.93 -14.23 -5.42
CA ILE A 58 1.92 -14.86 -6.30
C ILE A 58 2.59 -15.75 -7.36
N LYS A 59 3.68 -15.28 -7.97
CA LYS A 59 4.41 -16.02 -9.01
C LYS A 59 5.21 -17.18 -8.41
N CYS A 60 5.98 -16.90 -7.37
CA CYS A 60 6.85 -17.87 -6.72
C CYS A 60 6.04 -19.02 -6.11
N ARG A 61 4.86 -18.74 -5.52
CA ARG A 61 3.94 -19.76 -5.01
C ARG A 61 3.62 -20.87 -6.02
N LYS A 62 3.47 -20.53 -7.32
CA LYS A 62 3.17 -21.51 -8.37
C LYS A 62 4.32 -22.51 -8.59
N ASN A 63 5.56 -22.06 -8.40
CA ASN A 63 6.76 -22.87 -8.59
C ASN A 63 7.09 -23.75 -7.37
N HIS A 64 6.56 -23.40 -6.18
CA HIS A 64 6.81 -24.13 -4.93
C HIS A 64 5.51 -24.72 -4.33
N PRO A 65 4.86 -25.68 -5.01
CA PRO A 65 3.54 -26.18 -4.61
C PRO A 65 3.53 -26.90 -3.26
N LYS A 66 4.66 -27.47 -2.82
CA LYS A 66 4.77 -28.14 -1.50
C LYS A 66 4.64 -27.13 -0.37
N LEU A 67 5.52 -26.12 -0.35
CA LEU A 67 5.47 -25.03 0.63
C LEU A 67 4.19 -24.20 0.51
N ALA A 68 3.67 -24.00 -0.70
CA ALA A 68 2.40 -23.32 -0.94
C ALA A 68 1.19 -24.02 -0.29
N ARG A 69 1.28 -25.33 -0.02
CA ARG A 69 0.25 -26.07 0.72
C ARG A 69 0.40 -25.88 2.22
N GLU A 70 1.59 -25.57 2.73
CA GLU A 70 1.87 -25.46 4.17
C GLU A 70 1.73 -24.02 4.68
N LEU A 71 2.09 -23.04 3.85
CA LEU A 71 2.00 -21.62 4.15
C LEU A 71 0.65 -21.03 3.76
N LYS A 72 0.14 -20.14 4.60
CA LYS A 72 -1.08 -19.37 4.42
C LYS A 72 -0.78 -17.88 4.54
N THR A 73 -1.53 -17.08 3.79
CA THR A 73 -1.44 -15.63 3.85
C THR A 73 -2.21 -15.10 5.05
N CYS A 74 -1.62 -14.17 5.80
CA CYS A 74 -2.30 -13.48 6.89
C CYS A 74 -3.51 -12.68 6.36
N PRO A 75 -4.65 -12.68 7.07
CA PRO A 75 -5.82 -11.89 6.68
C PRO A 75 -5.59 -10.38 6.74
N TYR A 76 -4.63 -9.90 7.56
CA TYR A 76 -4.38 -8.48 7.77
C TYR A 76 -3.25 -7.92 6.91
N ASN A 77 -2.31 -8.76 6.46
CA ASN A 77 -1.19 -8.34 5.61
C ASN A 77 -0.80 -9.41 4.61
N ALA A 78 -0.94 -9.11 3.33
CA ALA A 78 -0.63 -10.03 2.22
C ALA A 78 0.86 -10.42 2.13
N ARG A 79 1.77 -9.71 2.80
CA ARG A 79 3.20 -10.03 2.85
C ARG A 79 3.53 -11.11 3.88
N HIS A 80 2.68 -11.33 4.87
CA HIS A 80 2.89 -12.34 5.89
C HIS A 80 2.45 -13.71 5.38
N LEU A 81 3.42 -14.62 5.25
CA LEU A 81 3.19 -16.04 4.98
C LEU A 81 3.54 -16.83 6.24
N VAL A 82 2.55 -17.54 6.78
CA VAL A 82 2.62 -18.23 8.07
C VAL A 82 2.22 -19.68 7.89
N HIS A 83 2.82 -20.61 8.63
CA HIS A 83 2.39 -22.01 8.55
C HIS A 83 0.95 -22.17 9.03
N LYS A 84 0.21 -23.12 8.44
CA LYS A 84 -1.20 -23.37 8.80
C LYS A 84 -1.44 -23.51 10.31
N HIS A 85 -0.55 -24.19 11.01
CA HIS A 85 -0.70 -24.47 12.44
C HIS A 85 -0.41 -23.23 13.32
N GLU A 86 0.41 -22.30 12.84
CA GLU A 86 0.76 -21.06 13.54
C GLU A 86 -0.21 -19.91 13.22
N LEU A 87 -1.06 -20.07 12.19
CA LEU A 87 -1.91 -19.00 11.70
C LEU A 87 -2.86 -18.44 12.77
N ALA A 88 -3.44 -19.30 13.63
CA ALA A 88 -4.34 -18.87 14.69
C ALA A 88 -3.62 -17.93 15.68
N HIS A 89 -2.47 -18.37 16.19
CA HIS A 89 -1.65 -17.56 17.09
C HIS A 89 -1.17 -16.26 16.42
N HIS A 90 -0.77 -16.34 15.15
CA HIS A 90 -0.40 -15.15 14.37
C HIS A 90 -1.56 -14.16 14.26
N THR A 91 -2.79 -14.61 14.01
CA THR A 91 -3.93 -13.68 13.90
C THR A 91 -4.25 -12.93 15.19
N GLU A 92 -3.86 -13.47 16.34
CA GLU A 92 -4.04 -12.81 17.63
C GLU A 92 -2.97 -11.74 17.88
N THR A 93 -1.74 -12.01 17.43
CA THR A 93 -0.51 -11.26 17.71
C THR A 93 -0.01 -10.39 16.55
N CYS A 94 -0.68 -10.43 15.39
CA CYS A 94 -0.22 -9.74 14.20
C CYS A 94 -0.16 -8.22 14.40
N GLU A 95 0.98 -7.62 14.07
CA GLU A 95 1.22 -6.17 14.11
C GLU A 95 0.23 -5.37 13.23
N ASN A 96 -0.27 -5.97 12.16
CA ASN A 96 -1.25 -5.34 11.26
C ASN A 96 -2.71 -5.55 11.68
N ARG A 97 -2.95 -6.20 12.82
CA ARG A 97 -4.31 -6.36 13.36
C ARG A 97 -4.77 -5.03 13.96
N MET A 98 -5.58 -4.28 13.19
CA MET A 98 -6.26 -3.09 13.71
C MET A 98 -7.32 -3.51 14.73
N ARG A 99 -7.29 -2.91 15.93
CA ARG A 99 -8.37 -3.04 16.92
C ARG A 99 -9.49 -2.11 16.49
N VAL A 100 -10.67 -2.67 16.23
CA VAL A 100 -11.89 -1.87 16.06
C VAL A 100 -12.38 -1.53 17.46
N TYR A 101 -12.33 -0.26 17.82
CA TYR A 101 -13.04 0.24 18.99
C TYR A 101 -14.47 0.49 18.54
N THR A 102 -15.41 -0.33 19.05
CA THR A 102 -16.82 0.01 19.03
C THR A 102 -17.04 0.97 20.18
N GLU A 103 -17.12 2.25 19.88
CA GLU A 103 -17.76 3.20 20.77
C GLU A 103 -19.23 2.80 20.79
N ASP A 104 -19.64 2.11 21.86
CA ASP A 104 -21.04 1.78 22.14
C ASP A 104 -21.79 3.05 22.57
N GLU A 105 -21.83 4.06 21.68
CA GLU A 105 -22.77 5.16 21.77
C GLU A 105 -23.60 5.11 20.50
N THR A 106 -24.77 4.48 20.65
CA THR A 106 -25.81 4.46 19.64
C THR A 106 -26.22 5.88 19.30
N ASP A 107 -25.64 6.44 18.25
CA ASP A 107 -26.29 7.47 17.45
C ASP A 107 -27.48 6.79 16.74
N ASP A 108 -28.56 6.59 17.50
CA ASP A 108 -29.87 6.09 17.05
C ASP A 108 -30.54 7.05 16.03
N TYR A 109 -29.79 8.04 15.53
CA TYR A 109 -30.19 8.98 14.50
C TYR A 109 -29.34 8.90 13.22
N ALA A 110 -28.30 8.06 13.17
CA ALA A 110 -27.53 7.88 11.95
C ALA A 110 -28.40 7.17 10.90
N ALA A 111 -28.89 7.93 9.92
CA ALA A 111 -29.66 7.38 8.81
C ALA A 111 -28.88 6.22 8.17
N PRO A 112 -29.54 5.08 7.87
CA PRO A 112 -28.86 3.91 7.33
C PRO A 112 -28.13 4.29 6.04
N PHE A 113 -26.86 3.90 5.96
CA PHE A 113 -26.06 4.03 4.76
C PHE A 113 -26.54 3.02 3.71
N VAL A 114 -27.52 3.43 2.92
CA VAL A 114 -28.03 2.67 1.79
C VAL A 114 -27.20 3.02 0.55
N TRP A 115 -26.43 2.06 0.05
CA TRP A 115 -25.68 2.23 -1.20
C TRP A 115 -26.65 2.58 -2.34
N GLY A 116 -26.45 3.73 -2.97
CA GLY A 116 -27.23 4.16 -4.14
C GLY A 116 -28.50 4.97 -3.84
N VAL A 117 -28.73 5.39 -2.59
CA VAL A 117 -29.86 6.27 -2.23
C VAL A 117 -29.37 7.54 -1.53
N ASN A 118 -29.62 8.71 -2.13
CA ASN A 118 -29.28 10.00 -1.53
C ASN A 118 -30.36 10.45 -0.53
N THR A 119 -30.19 10.17 0.76
CA THR A 119 -31.09 10.62 1.83
C THR A 119 -30.66 11.96 2.44
N LEU A 120 -30.52 13.01 1.61
CA LEU A 120 -30.39 14.38 2.11
C LEU A 120 -31.62 15.21 1.70
N PRO A 121 -32.55 15.51 2.63
CA PRO A 121 -33.38 16.69 2.49
C PRO A 121 -32.53 17.90 2.91
N GLN A 122 -32.20 18.73 1.91
CA GLN A 122 -31.92 20.16 2.09
C GLN A 122 -30.59 20.56 2.77
N LEU A 123 -29.46 20.23 2.14
CA LEU A 123 -28.33 21.17 2.09
C LEU A 123 -28.16 21.59 0.62
N SER A 124 -28.40 22.87 0.35
CA SER A 124 -28.31 23.49 -0.98
C SER A 124 -26.93 23.26 -1.64
N PRO A 125 -26.85 23.17 -2.98
CA PRO A 125 -25.72 22.56 -3.67
C PRO A 125 -24.58 23.55 -3.95
N LEU A 126 -23.48 23.41 -3.22
CA LEU A 126 -22.13 23.73 -3.70
C LEU A 126 -21.27 22.58 -3.19
N THR A 127 -21.14 21.50 -3.94
CA THR A 127 -20.12 21.41 -4.97
C THR A 127 -20.56 20.39 -6.02
N ARG A 128 -20.55 20.79 -7.30
CA ARG A 128 -20.65 19.83 -8.40
C ARG A 128 -19.32 19.05 -8.47
N PRO A 129 -19.30 17.71 -8.43
CA PRO A 129 -18.13 16.98 -8.88
C PRO A 129 -17.95 17.25 -10.38
N THR A 130 -16.78 17.72 -10.77
CA THR A 130 -16.43 17.96 -12.18
C THR A 130 -15.90 16.68 -12.82
N ASN A 131 -16.70 15.62 -12.84
CA ASN A 131 -16.37 14.45 -13.64
C ASN A 131 -16.76 14.73 -15.10
N ASN A 132 -15.75 15.02 -15.93
CA ASN A 132 -15.86 15.27 -17.38
C ASN A 132 -16.22 14.00 -18.19
N LEU A 133 -17.12 13.18 -17.68
CA LEU A 133 -17.61 12.01 -18.38
C LEU A 133 -18.67 12.49 -19.37
N GLY A 134 -18.32 12.51 -20.66
CA GLY A 134 -19.24 12.91 -21.73
C GLY A 134 -20.48 12.02 -21.80
N PRO A 135 -21.51 12.41 -22.57
CA PRO A 135 -22.82 11.73 -22.61
C PRO A 135 -22.81 10.28 -23.16
N SER A 136 -21.65 9.71 -23.48
CA SER A 136 -21.50 8.44 -24.20
C SER A 136 -21.38 7.20 -23.30
N PHE A 137 -21.48 7.33 -21.98
CA PHE A 137 -21.51 6.16 -21.10
C PHE A 137 -22.90 5.51 -21.11
N ARG A 138 -23.05 4.42 -21.86
CA ARG A 138 -24.19 3.51 -21.70
C ARG A 138 -23.81 2.38 -20.76
N ALA A 139 -24.64 2.16 -19.75
CA ALA A 139 -24.53 0.97 -18.91
C ALA A 139 -24.70 -0.29 -19.79
N PRO A 140 -23.89 -1.34 -19.59
CA PRO A 140 -24.08 -2.61 -20.30
C PRO A 140 -25.46 -3.18 -19.97
N ASN A 141 -26.19 -3.63 -21.00
CA ASN A 141 -27.54 -4.19 -20.88
C ASN A 141 -27.54 -5.66 -20.41
N THR A 142 -26.40 -6.16 -19.94
CA THR A 142 -26.25 -7.52 -19.44
C THR A 142 -25.44 -7.45 -18.16
N LEU A 143 -26.07 -7.82 -17.05
CA LEU A 143 -25.39 -7.94 -15.77
C LEU A 143 -24.54 -9.22 -15.80
N PRO A 144 -23.25 -9.16 -15.43
CA PRO A 144 -22.32 -10.29 -15.57
C PRO A 144 -22.60 -11.49 -14.64
N TRP A 145 -23.69 -11.45 -13.86
CA TRP A 145 -24.09 -12.51 -12.92
C TRP A 145 -25.41 -13.20 -13.30
N LEU A 146 -25.96 -12.92 -14.49
CA LEU A 146 -26.89 -13.84 -15.13
C LEU A 146 -26.08 -14.77 -16.04
N ASP A 147 -25.61 -15.88 -15.48
CA ASP A 147 -25.41 -17.18 -16.14
C ASP A 147 -25.12 -18.25 -15.07
#